data_AF-A0A0G1VV36-F1
#
_entry.id   AF-A0A0G1VV36-F1
#
_cell.length_a   1.000
_cell.length_b   1.000
_cell.length_c   1.000
_cell.angle_alpha   90.00
_cell.angle_beta   90.00
_cell.angle_gamma   90.00
#
_symmetry.space_group_name_H-M   'P 1'
#
loop_
_entity.id
_entity.type
_entity.pdbx_description
1 polymer ?
#
loop_
_entity_poly.entity_id
_entity_poly.type
_entity_poly.pdbx_seq_one_letter_code
_entity_poly.pdbx_strand_id
1 'polypeptide(L)'
;MHCKIEAFARERERESKSGLLHSYDSIISLANLLDSWREFARDKKRQEEVMGFSAHLMDNVFALRRELVARTYRHGGYRHARIADPKPRDIHIASVRDRLVHHAIYRVLYHHFDQQFIWDSYSCRKDKGTHRAFNRFREYARDASYNHS
;
A
#
# COMPACT_ATOMS: atom_id res chain seq x y z
N MET A 1 12.79 32.66 -16.56
CA MET A 1 12.67 31.19 -16.76
C MET A 1 13.91 30.39 -16.34
N HIS A 2 15.09 31.01 -16.21
CA HIS A 2 16.35 30.34 -15.83
C HIS A 2 16.36 29.74 -14.40
N CYS A 3 15.70 30.39 -13.44
CA CYS A 3 15.69 29.96 -12.02
C CYS A 3 14.85 28.69 -11.75
N LYS A 4 13.83 28.39 -12.57
CA LYS A 4 13.00 27.19 -12.40
C LYS A 4 13.72 25.90 -12.84
N ILE A 5 14.65 26.01 -13.78
CA ILE A 5 15.40 24.86 -14.32
C ILE A 5 16.45 24.39 -13.29
N GLU A 6 17.10 25.33 -12.59
CA GLU A 6 18.06 25.00 -11.54
C GLU A 6 17.39 24.38 -10.29
N ALA A 7 16.17 24.78 -9.96
CA ALA A 7 15.39 24.16 -8.88
C ALA A 7 15.07 22.69 -9.18
N PHE A 8 14.65 22.37 -10.41
CA PHE A 8 14.41 21.00 -10.87
C PHE A 8 15.67 20.13 -10.92
N ALA A 9 16.83 20.72 -11.24
CA ALA A 9 18.11 20.00 -11.23
C ALA A 9 18.58 19.67 -9.80
N ARG A 10 18.42 20.62 -8.86
CA ARG A 10 18.75 20.42 -7.44
C ARG A 10 17.76 19.49 -6.72
N GLU A 11 16.51 19.42 -7.16
CA GLU A 11 15.53 18.42 -6.71
C GLU A 11 15.90 17.01 -7.17
N ARG A 12 16.31 16.82 -8.44
CA ARG A 12 16.82 15.53 -8.94
C ARG A 12 18.11 15.05 -8.26
N GLU A 13 19.01 15.97 -7.89
CA GLU A 13 20.21 15.62 -7.11
C GLU A 13 19.90 15.27 -5.65
N ARG A 14 18.79 15.80 -5.08
CA ARG A 14 18.29 15.41 -3.76
C ARG A 14 17.55 14.06 -3.79
N GLU A 15 16.82 13.77 -4.85
CA GLU A 15 16.20 12.45 -5.09
C GLU A 15 17.25 11.34 -5.16
N SER A 16 18.45 11.62 -5.69
CA SER A 16 19.56 10.65 -5.73
C SER A 16 20.13 10.28 -4.34
N LYS A 17 19.80 11.01 -3.26
CA LYS A 17 20.28 10.73 -1.89
C LYS A 17 19.25 10.03 -1.00
N SER A 18 17.99 9.87 -1.41
CA SER A 18 17.04 8.98 -0.74
C SER A 18 17.02 7.61 -1.44
N GLY A 19 18.19 6.97 -1.50
CA GLY A 19 18.33 5.64 -2.06
C GLY A 19 17.29 4.71 -1.45
N LEU A 20 16.51 4.06 -2.31
CA LEU A 20 15.55 3.04 -1.92
C LEU A 20 16.35 1.87 -1.30
N LEU A 21 16.64 1.94 0.01
CA LEU A 21 17.43 0.98 0.78
C LEU A 21 16.67 -0.33 1.02
N HIS A 22 15.78 -0.70 0.10
CA HIS A 22 14.92 -1.85 0.23
C HIS A 22 15.29 -2.87 -0.83
N SER A 23 16.15 -3.80 -0.42
CA SER A 23 16.51 -4.95 -1.24
C SER A 23 15.29 -5.86 -1.42
N TYR A 24 15.19 -6.53 -2.57
CA TYR A 24 14.23 -7.60 -2.82
C TYR A 24 14.20 -8.61 -1.66
N ASP A 25 15.37 -8.93 -1.10
CA ASP A 25 15.52 -9.87 0.02
C ASP A 25 14.79 -9.42 1.29
N SER A 26 14.67 -8.11 1.53
CA SER A 26 13.91 -7.60 2.67
C SER A 26 12.41 -7.83 2.49
N ILE A 27 11.90 -7.70 1.25
CA ILE A 27 10.48 -7.92 0.91
C ILE A 27 10.12 -9.38 1.13
N ILE A 28 10.96 -10.30 0.65
CA ILE A 28 10.71 -11.75 0.68
C ILE A 28 11.25 -12.43 1.95
N SER A 29 11.75 -11.64 2.91
CA SER A 29 12.23 -12.17 4.18
C SER A 29 11.10 -12.88 4.92
N LEU A 30 11.42 -13.99 5.57
CA LEU A 30 10.41 -14.79 6.30
C LEU A 30 9.73 -13.94 7.37
N ALA A 31 10.50 -13.11 8.07
CA ALA A 31 9.98 -12.18 9.07
C ALA A 31 8.97 -11.19 8.46
N ASN A 32 9.28 -10.56 7.31
CA ASN A 32 8.35 -9.65 6.67
C ASN A 32 7.09 -10.36 6.19
N LEU A 33 7.19 -11.57 5.61
CA LEU A 33 6.02 -12.35 5.18
C LEU A 33 5.09 -12.70 6.36
N LEU A 34 5.65 -13.10 7.51
CA LEU A 34 4.86 -13.41 8.71
C LEU A 34 4.20 -12.16 9.31
N ASP A 35 4.93 -11.04 9.35
CA ASP A 35 4.39 -9.77 9.81
C ASP A 35 3.28 -9.25 8.87
N SER A 36 3.49 -9.35 7.55
CA SER A 36 2.48 -9.06 6.53
C SER A 36 1.22 -9.88 6.72
N TRP A 37 1.37 -11.17 7.02
CA TRP A 37 0.25 -12.05 7.31
C TRP A 37 -0.52 -11.57 8.54
N ARG A 38 0.19 -11.28 9.64
CA ARG A 38 -0.42 -10.80 10.88
C ARG A 38 -1.26 -9.54 10.65
N GLU A 39 -0.75 -8.59 9.87
CA GLU A 39 -1.47 -7.35 9.53
C GLU A 39 -2.65 -7.60 8.58
N PHE A 40 -2.45 -8.39 7.53
CA PHE A 40 -3.49 -8.71 6.55
C PHE A 40 -4.69 -9.41 7.19
N ALA A 41 -4.42 -10.40 8.04
CA ALA A 41 -5.42 -11.28 8.61
C ALA A 41 -6.21 -10.66 9.78
N ARG A 42 -5.71 -9.59 10.41
CA ARG A 42 -6.27 -9.01 11.65
C ARG A 42 -7.79 -8.84 11.60
N ASP A 43 -8.28 -8.26 10.50
CA ASP A 43 -9.71 -7.89 10.34
C ASP A 43 -10.46 -8.88 9.43
N LYS A 44 -9.81 -9.98 8.99
CA LYS A 44 -10.34 -10.93 7.99
C LYS A 44 -10.32 -12.39 8.45
N LYS A 45 -10.08 -12.66 9.73
CA LYS A 45 -10.06 -14.01 10.31
C LYS A 45 -11.36 -14.80 10.09
N ARG A 46 -12.46 -14.06 9.94
CA ARG A 46 -13.83 -14.47 9.52
C ARG A 46 -13.92 -15.27 8.21
N GLN A 47 -13.04 -14.92 7.28
CA GLN A 47 -13.23 -15.24 5.87
C GLN A 47 -12.72 -16.65 5.58
N GLU A 48 -13.55 -17.48 4.95
CA GLU A 48 -13.24 -18.89 4.66
C GLU A 48 -11.90 -19.08 3.94
N GLU A 49 -11.63 -18.28 2.89
CA GLU A 49 -10.34 -18.31 2.18
C GLU A 49 -9.15 -18.04 3.12
N VAL A 50 -9.32 -17.10 4.06
CA VAL A 50 -8.27 -16.73 5.03
C VAL A 50 -8.10 -17.83 6.07
N MET A 51 -9.20 -18.43 6.53
CA MET A 51 -9.18 -19.56 7.46
C MET A 51 -8.47 -20.77 6.84
N GLY A 52 -8.81 -21.13 5.60
CA GLY A 52 -8.18 -22.24 4.88
C GLY A 52 -6.68 -22.02 4.69
N PHE A 53 -6.27 -20.80 4.33
CA PHE A 53 -4.84 -20.47 4.25
C PHE A 53 -4.15 -20.52 5.63
N SER A 54 -4.84 -20.07 6.68
CA SER A 54 -4.30 -20.02 8.04
C SER A 54 -4.10 -21.40 8.68
N ALA A 55 -4.92 -22.38 8.31
CA ALA A 55 -4.83 -23.76 8.82
C ALA A 55 -3.47 -24.41 8.47
N HIS A 56 -2.91 -24.06 7.32
CA HIS A 56 -1.60 -24.51 6.84
C HIS A 56 -0.63 -23.33 6.65
N LEU A 57 -0.68 -22.35 7.56
CA LEU A 57 0.01 -21.07 7.40
C LEU A 57 1.52 -21.23 7.10
N MET A 58 2.22 -22.01 7.91
CA MET A 58 3.68 -22.14 7.78
C MET A 58 4.04 -22.80 6.45
N ASP A 59 3.36 -23.88 6.08
CA ASP A 59 3.60 -24.59 4.81
C ASP A 59 3.37 -23.67 3.61
N ASN A 60 2.27 -22.92 3.63
CA ASN A 60 1.92 -21.96 2.60
C ASN A 60 2.97 -20.83 2.48
N VAL A 61 3.42 -20.27 3.61
CA VAL A 61 4.42 -19.19 3.63
C VAL A 61 5.79 -19.71 3.18
N PHE A 62 6.21 -20.90 3.60
CA PHE A 62 7.47 -21.49 3.15
C PHE A 62 7.45 -21.85 1.67
N ALA A 63 6.34 -22.40 1.16
CA ALA A 63 6.16 -22.65 -0.27
C ALA A 63 6.26 -21.34 -1.08
N LEU A 64 5.51 -20.32 -0.68
CA LEU A 64 5.56 -18.99 -1.31
C LEU A 64 6.96 -18.40 -1.28
N ARG A 65 7.65 -18.44 -0.13
CA ARG A 65 9.01 -17.93 -0.01
C ARG A 65 9.99 -18.68 -0.92
N ARG A 66 9.89 -20.01 -1.03
CA ARG A 66 10.74 -20.80 -1.94
C ARG A 66 10.56 -20.34 -3.39
N GLU A 67 9.33 -20.13 -3.83
CA GLU A 67 9.05 -19.63 -5.18
C GLU A 67 9.58 -18.21 -5.41
N LEU A 68 9.46 -17.33 -4.40
CA LEU A 68 10.00 -15.97 -4.46
C LEU A 68 11.52 -15.96 -4.53
N VAL A 69 12.19 -16.74 -3.67
CA VAL A 69 13.66 -16.90 -3.70
C VAL A 69 14.13 -17.46 -5.05
N ALA A 70 13.42 -18.45 -5.59
CA ALA A 70 13.71 -19.03 -6.90
C ALA A 70 13.30 -18.12 -8.07
N ARG A 71 12.63 -16.98 -7.81
CA ARG A 71 12.05 -16.08 -8.82
C ARG A 71 11.09 -16.78 -9.79
N THR A 72 10.45 -17.86 -9.35
CA THR A 72 9.47 -18.62 -10.13
C THR A 72 8.02 -18.27 -9.79
N TYR A 73 7.81 -17.45 -8.75
CA TYR A 73 6.50 -16.96 -8.37
C TYR A 73 5.77 -16.32 -9.56
N ARG A 74 4.55 -16.79 -9.82
CA ARG A 74 3.60 -16.17 -10.74
C ARG A 74 2.35 -15.80 -9.97
N HIS A 75 1.89 -14.57 -10.16
CA HIS A 75 0.64 -14.09 -9.57
C HIS A 75 -0.53 -14.87 -10.18
N GLY A 76 -1.50 -15.26 -9.35
CA GLY A 76 -2.70 -15.95 -9.79
C GLY A 76 -3.65 -15.08 -10.61
N GLY A 77 -4.78 -15.66 -11.02
CA GLY A 77 -5.88 -14.89 -11.62
C GLY A 77 -6.63 -14.07 -10.57
N TYR A 78 -7.43 -13.11 -11.04
CA TYR A 78 -8.36 -12.38 -10.18
C TYR A 78 -9.77 -12.98 -10.26
N ARG A 79 -10.42 -13.15 -9.11
CA ARG A 79 -11.84 -13.47 -9.04
C ARG A 79 -12.66 -12.19 -9.18
N HIS A 80 -13.52 -12.11 -10.18
CA HIS A 80 -14.47 -11.02 -10.33
C HIS A 80 -15.61 -11.17 -9.31
N ALA A 81 -16.03 -10.05 -8.72
CA ALA A 81 -17.25 -9.97 -7.93
C ALA A 81 -17.85 -8.57 -8.11
N ARG A 82 -19.19 -8.49 -8.12
CA ARG A 82 -19.91 -7.23 -8.13
C ARG A 82 -20.40 -6.95 -6.71
N ILE A 83 -20.01 -5.80 -6.15
CA ILE A 83 -20.48 -5.36 -4.83
C ILE A 83 -21.31 -4.10 -5.02
N ALA A 84 -22.42 -4.00 -4.29
CA ALA A 84 -23.23 -2.80 -4.21
C ALA A 84 -23.30 -2.34 -2.75
N ASP A 85 -22.36 -1.48 -2.31
CA ASP A 85 -22.55 -0.73 -1.06
C ASP A 85 -21.63 0.51 -0.94
N PRO A 86 -22.16 1.75 -0.88
CA PRO A 86 -23.48 2.23 -1.36
C PRO A 86 -23.54 2.43 -2.90
N LYS A 87 -22.40 2.32 -3.59
CA LYS A 87 -22.27 2.47 -5.05
C LYS A 87 -21.89 1.12 -5.69
N PRO A 88 -22.59 0.64 -6.72
CA PRO A 88 -22.21 -0.56 -7.47
C PRO A 88 -20.80 -0.42 -8.05
N ARG A 89 -19.97 -1.44 -7.83
CA ARG A 89 -18.62 -1.53 -8.39
C ARG A 89 -18.24 -2.98 -8.67
N ASP A 90 -17.59 -3.17 -9.81
CA ASP A 90 -16.88 -4.41 -10.11
C ASP A 90 -15.56 -4.41 -9.35
N ILE A 91 -15.29 -5.52 -8.67
CA ILE A 91 -14.04 -5.73 -7.95
C ILE A 91 -13.37 -7.00 -8.44
N HIS A 92 -12.05 -6.95 -8.44
CA HIS A 92 -11.18 -8.06 -8.82
C HIS A 92 -10.36 -8.44 -7.59
N ILE A 93 -10.65 -9.62 -7.04
CA ILE A 93 -10.09 -10.10 -5.78
C ILE A 93 -8.97 -11.08 -6.10
N ALA A 94 -7.75 -10.75 -5.69
CA ALA A 94 -6.61 -11.67 -5.77
C ALA A 94 -6.70 -12.75 -4.68
N SER A 95 -6.04 -13.89 -4.90
CA SER A 95 -5.98 -14.97 -3.92
C SER A 95 -5.35 -14.51 -2.60
N VAL A 96 -5.57 -15.25 -1.51
CA VAL A 96 -4.95 -14.93 -0.21
C VAL A 96 -3.42 -14.95 -0.30
N ARG A 97 -2.87 -15.90 -1.06
CA ARG A 97 -1.44 -16.02 -1.34
C ARG A 97 -0.89 -14.77 -2.02
N ASP A 98 -1.57 -14.28 -3.06
CA ASP A 98 -1.11 -13.10 -3.80
C ASP A 98 -1.28 -11.81 -2.97
N ARG A 99 -2.40 -11.70 -2.22
CA ARG A 99 -2.63 -10.58 -1.30
C ARG A 99 -1.56 -10.51 -0.22
N LEU A 100 -1.03 -11.65 0.25
CA LEU A 100 0.10 -11.67 1.17
C LEU A 100 1.35 -11.03 0.55
N VAL A 101 1.66 -11.34 -0.72
CA VAL A 101 2.77 -10.70 -1.46
C VAL A 101 2.54 -9.20 -1.60
N HIS A 102 1.32 -8.76 -1.93
CA HIS A 102 0.99 -7.34 -1.99
C HIS A 102 1.23 -6.63 -0.65
N HIS A 103 0.84 -7.26 0.47
CA HIS A 103 1.10 -6.73 1.80
C HIS A 103 2.59 -6.68 2.14
N ALA A 104 3.37 -7.68 1.72
CA ALA A 104 4.83 -7.71 1.90
C ALA A 104 5.53 -6.57 1.16
N ILE A 105 5.13 -6.32 -0.09
CA ILE A 105 5.63 -5.20 -0.89
C ILE A 105 5.22 -3.87 -0.24
N TYR A 106 3.94 -3.72 0.11
CA TYR A 106 3.42 -2.50 0.71
C TYR A 106 4.16 -2.12 1.99
N ARG A 107 4.38 -3.06 2.92
CA ARG A 107 5.08 -2.77 4.18
C ARG A 107 6.45 -2.12 3.98
N VAL A 108 7.20 -2.62 3.01
CA VAL A 108 8.57 -2.17 2.73
C VAL A 108 8.55 -0.84 1.96
N LEU A 109 7.72 -0.74 0.92
CA LEU A 109 7.73 0.43 0.04
C LEU A 109 6.97 1.64 0.61
N TYR A 110 5.98 1.43 1.48
CA TYR A 110 5.08 2.48 1.93
C TYR A 110 5.80 3.68 2.56
N HIS A 111 6.80 3.42 3.42
CA HIS A 111 7.52 4.49 4.11
C HIS A 111 8.26 5.44 3.15
N HIS A 112 8.82 4.90 2.07
CA HIS A 112 9.52 5.69 1.08
C HIS A 112 8.57 6.57 0.25
N PHE A 113 7.44 6.01 -0.20
CA PHE A 113 6.48 6.76 -0.99
C PHE A 113 5.65 7.75 -0.18
N ASP A 114 5.32 7.44 1.08
CA ASP A 114 4.53 8.33 1.92
C ASP A 114 5.19 9.69 2.13
N GLN A 115 6.52 9.71 2.20
CA GLN A 115 7.32 10.93 2.34
C GLN A 115 7.34 11.81 1.09
N GLN A 116 7.03 11.26 -0.08
CA GLN A 116 7.06 11.98 -1.37
C GLN A 116 5.71 12.57 -1.75
N PHE A 117 4.61 12.08 -1.18
CA PHE A 117 3.30 12.62 -1.48
C PHE A 117 3.16 14.05 -0.97
N ILE A 118 2.48 14.89 -1.77
CA ILE A 118 2.05 16.21 -1.33
C ILE A 118 1.24 16.10 -0.03
N TRP A 119 1.30 17.14 0.79
CA TRP A 119 0.66 17.13 2.10
C TRP A 119 -0.86 16.94 2.02
N ASP A 120 -1.51 17.56 1.03
CA ASP A 120 -2.96 17.46 0.77
C ASP A 120 -3.38 16.15 0.07
N SER A 121 -2.48 15.17 -0.08
CA SER A 121 -2.85 13.81 -0.50
C SER A 121 -3.34 13.02 0.71
N TYR A 122 -4.63 12.66 0.71
CA TYR A 122 -5.30 12.02 1.86
C TYR A 122 -5.69 10.55 1.65
N SER A 123 -5.74 10.07 0.42
CA SER A 123 -6.22 8.73 0.09
C SER A 123 -5.20 7.66 0.47
N CYS A 124 -5.66 6.58 1.11
CA CYS A 124 -4.86 5.37 1.39
C CYS A 124 -3.53 5.62 2.14
N ARG A 125 -3.49 6.62 3.02
CA ARG A 125 -2.32 6.96 3.83
C ARG A 125 -2.63 6.85 5.33
N LYS A 126 -1.63 6.44 6.12
CA LYS A 126 -1.72 6.37 7.59
C LYS A 126 -1.99 7.78 8.14
N ASP A 127 -2.87 7.85 9.13
CA ASP A 127 -3.31 9.10 9.77
C ASP A 127 -3.87 10.14 8.78
N LYS A 128 -4.28 9.72 7.58
CA LYS A 128 -4.94 10.54 6.57
C LYS A 128 -6.25 9.86 6.19
N GLY A 129 -7.22 10.65 5.73
CA GLY A 129 -8.52 10.11 5.34
C GLY A 129 -9.53 11.21 5.05
N THR A 130 -10.74 10.79 4.68
CA THR A 130 -11.80 11.67 4.18
C THR A 130 -12.15 12.79 5.17
N HIS A 131 -12.23 12.51 6.47
CA HIS A 131 -12.54 13.54 7.47
C HIS A 131 -11.46 14.63 7.54
N ARG A 132 -10.17 14.26 7.49
CA ARG A 132 -9.07 15.24 7.47
C ARG A 132 -9.06 16.04 6.17
N ALA A 133 -9.31 15.38 5.04
CA ALA A 133 -9.43 16.05 3.74
C ALA A 133 -10.58 17.09 3.75
N PHE A 134 -11.73 16.73 4.32
CA PHE A 134 -12.88 17.61 4.41
C PHE A 134 -12.64 18.81 5.32
N ASN A 135 -12.00 18.61 6.47
CA ASN A 135 -11.63 19.72 7.36
C ASN A 135 -10.67 20.69 6.67
N ARG A 136 -9.66 20.17 5.97
CA ARG A 136 -8.75 21.02 5.19
C ARG A 136 -9.44 21.78 4.07
N PHE A 137 -10.36 21.12 3.38
CA PHE A 137 -11.18 21.77 2.36
C PHE A 137 -12.01 22.92 2.95
N ARG A 138 -12.60 22.74 4.15
CA ARG A 138 -13.36 23.82 4.84
C ARG A 138 -12.49 25.01 5.20
N GLU A 139 -11.24 24.79 5.62
CA GLU A 139 -10.27 25.87 5.87
C GLU A 139 -10.06 26.69 4.60
N TYR A 140 -9.67 26.05 3.49
CA TYR A 140 -9.45 26.73 2.22
C TYR A 140 -10.73 27.41 1.68
N ALA A 141 -11.90 26.82 1.86
CA ALA A 141 -13.16 27.41 1.44
C ALA A 141 -13.51 28.68 2.23
N ARG A 142 -13.20 28.73 3.53
CA ARG A 142 -13.37 29.92 4.37
C ARG A 142 -12.41 31.03 3.98
N ASP A 143 -11.14 30.68 3.79
CA ASP A 143 -10.10 31.62 3.37
C ASP A 143 -10.44 32.25 2.01
N ALA A 144 -10.94 31.45 1.06
CA ALA A 144 -11.33 31.93 -0.27
C ALA A 144 -12.60 32.77 -0.28
N SER A 145 -13.50 32.60 0.70
CA SER A 145 -14.78 33.32 0.77
C SER A 145 -14.74 34.56 1.67
N TYR A 146 -13.61 34.84 2.33
CA TYR A 146 -13.46 35.89 3.36
C TYR A 146 -14.46 35.78 4.54
N ASN A 147 -15.14 34.64 4.68
CA ASN A 147 -16.05 34.38 5.78
C ASN A 147 -15.27 33.76 6.94
N HIS A 148 -14.74 34.63 7.80
CA HIS A 148 -14.04 34.27 9.04
C HIS A 148 -15.01 33.86 10.15
N SER A 149 -15.66 32.70 10.01
CA SER A 149 -16.49 32.09 11.08
C SER A 149 -16.63 30.57 10.95
#